data_AF-A0A485AVI9-F1
#
_entry.id   AF-A0A485AVI9-F1
#
_cell.length_a   1.000
_cell.length_b   1.000
_cell.length_c   1.000
_cell.angle_alpha   90.00
_cell.angle_beta   90.00
_cell.angle_gamma   90.00
#
_symmetry.space_group_name_H-M   'P 1'
#
loop_
_entity.id
_entity.type
_entity.pdbx_description
1 polymer ?
#
loop_
_entity_poly.entity_id
_entity_poly.type
_entity_poly.pdbx_seq_one_letter_code
_entity_poly.pdbx_strand_id
1 'polypeptide(L)'
;MTLIKLPLPDSVLQAAQKRIEWVMDNFPRICVSFSGGKDSTLMLHLTALHARRTGRKISVLFIDWEAQFSCTITHCEALRETYQDVIERFFWVALPLTTQNSLSQFAPEWQCWEPGTPWVRQPPPHAITDPGYFSFYTPGMSFENFVREFADWFSANRPAAVLVGIRADESLTDSSPSRRAANSALPMTSPGPPQRRGATRGTPTLFMTGKPLISGPGLPKADSPVTHSII
;
A
#
# COMPACT_ATOMS: atom_id res chain seq x y z
N MET A 1 -4.22 -23.63 15.91
CA MET A 1 -4.03 -22.72 17.05
C MET A 1 -5.06 -21.62 16.95
N THR A 2 -5.94 -21.47 17.93
CA THR A 2 -6.94 -20.39 17.94
C THR A 2 -6.23 -19.08 18.27
N LEU A 3 -6.28 -18.10 17.35
CA LEU A 3 -5.80 -16.75 17.60
C LEU A 3 -6.67 -16.10 18.68
N ILE A 4 -6.12 -15.92 19.88
CA ILE A 4 -6.79 -15.19 20.96
C ILE A 4 -6.65 -13.69 20.66
N LYS A 5 -7.77 -13.02 20.36
CA LYS A 5 -7.81 -11.56 20.19
C LYS A 5 -7.77 -10.91 21.58
N LEU A 6 -6.77 -10.06 21.83
CA LEU A 6 -6.69 -9.26 23.06
C LEU A 6 -7.49 -7.95 22.85
N PRO A 7 -8.47 -7.63 23.72
CA PRO A 7 -9.21 -6.39 23.59
C PRO A 7 -8.30 -5.20 23.92
N LEU A 8 -8.38 -4.16 23.09
CA LEU A 8 -7.74 -2.87 23.33
C LEU A 8 -8.80 -1.88 23.86
N PRO A 9 -8.38 -0.86 24.64
CA PRO A 9 -9.30 0.15 25.15
C PRO A 9 -9.82 1.09 24.05
N ASP A 10 -9.10 1.19 22.93
CA ASP A 10 -9.47 2.03 21.80
C ASP A 10 -10.46 1.32 20.87
N SER A 11 -11.45 2.05 20.37
CA SER A 11 -12.23 1.61 19.21
C SER A 11 -11.35 1.48 17.96
N VAL A 12 -11.80 0.69 16.98
CA VAL A 12 -11.11 0.53 15.69
C VAL A 12 -10.86 1.88 15.01
N LEU A 13 -11.86 2.77 15.06
CA LEU A 13 -11.75 4.12 14.51
C LEU A 13 -10.67 4.94 15.22
N GLN A 14 -10.65 4.96 16.55
CA GLN A 14 -9.64 5.68 17.32
C GLN A 14 -8.24 5.14 17.05
N ALA A 15 -8.08 3.81 17.02
CA ALA A 15 -6.80 3.19 16.73
C ALA A 15 -6.31 3.52 15.31
N ALA A 16 -7.19 3.55 14.31
CA ALA A 16 -6.87 3.97 12.95
C ALA A 16 -6.46 5.45 12.88
N GLN A 17 -7.22 6.34 13.53
CA GLN A 17 -6.91 7.76 13.61
C GLN A 17 -5.55 8.03 14.27
N LYS A 18 -5.22 7.33 15.37
CA LYS A 18 -3.92 7.44 16.03
C LYS A 18 -2.76 6.99 15.13
N ARG A 19 -2.94 5.91 14.34
CA ARG A 19 -1.93 5.47 13.36
C ARG A 19 -1.74 6.50 12.26
N ILE A 20 -2.83 7.05 11.73
CA ILE A 20 -2.77 8.11 10.71
C ILE A 20 -2.08 9.35 11.27
N GLU A 21 -2.48 9.83 12.45
CA GLU A 21 -1.85 10.96 13.14
C GLU A 21 -0.35 10.75 13.31
N TRP A 22 0.07 9.59 13.82
CA TRP A 22 1.49 9.27 13.97
C TRP A 22 2.24 9.29 12.63
N VAL A 23 1.69 8.67 11.57
CA VAL A 23 2.32 8.72 10.25
C VAL A 23 2.40 10.15 9.74
N MET A 24 1.33 10.92 9.96
CA MET A 24 1.32 12.32 9.58
C MET A 24 2.43 13.08 10.32
N ASP A 25 2.53 13.01 11.64
CA ASP A 25 3.52 13.77 12.40
C ASP A 25 4.98 13.40 12.09
N ASN A 26 5.24 12.18 11.60
CA ASN A 26 6.60 11.68 11.39
C ASN A 26 7.07 11.74 9.92
N PHE A 27 6.16 11.84 8.95
CA PHE A 27 6.53 11.84 7.53
C PHE A 27 6.11 13.15 6.84
N PRO A 28 7.07 13.88 6.21
CA PRO A 28 6.76 15.14 5.53
C PRO A 28 5.95 14.92 4.24
N ARG A 29 6.12 13.78 3.57
CA ARG A 29 5.43 13.43 2.32
C ARG A 29 4.56 12.20 2.51
N ILE A 30 3.29 12.33 2.14
CA ILE A 30 2.29 11.30 2.41
C ILE A 30 1.48 11.09 1.15
N CYS A 31 1.40 9.83 0.73
CA CYS A 31 0.55 9.39 -0.37
C CYS A 31 -0.44 8.36 0.13
N VAL A 32 -1.72 8.51 -0.21
CA VAL A 32 -2.73 7.46 0.00
C VAL A 32 -2.85 6.65 -1.28
N SER A 33 -2.57 5.34 -1.20
CA SER A 33 -2.87 4.39 -2.27
C SER A 33 -4.37 4.10 -2.26
N PHE A 34 -5.08 4.63 -3.25
CA PHE A 34 -6.53 4.60 -3.34
C PHE A 34 -6.97 3.71 -4.50
N SER A 35 -7.91 2.80 -4.25
CA SER A 35 -8.40 1.82 -5.23
C SER A 35 -9.86 2.01 -5.64
N GLY A 36 -10.57 2.97 -5.03
CA GLY A 36 -12.03 3.09 -5.17
C GLY A 36 -12.83 2.11 -4.31
N GLY A 37 -12.17 1.18 -3.61
CA GLY A 37 -12.81 0.22 -2.71
C GLY A 37 -13.16 0.82 -1.34
N LYS A 38 -13.91 0.07 -0.52
CA LYS A 38 -14.36 0.53 0.81
C LYS A 38 -13.22 0.86 1.79
N ASP A 39 -12.18 0.03 1.87
CA ASP A 39 -11.12 0.18 2.87
C ASP A 39 -10.20 1.36 2.50
N SER A 40 -9.85 1.47 1.22
CA SER A 40 -9.07 2.59 0.69
C SER A 40 -9.86 3.90 0.70
N THR A 41 -11.19 3.86 0.53
CA THR A 41 -12.07 5.02 0.73
C THR A 41 -12.03 5.50 2.18
N LEU A 42 -12.13 4.59 3.15
CA LEU A 42 -12.05 4.93 4.56
C LEU A 42 -10.66 5.47 4.93
N MET A 43 -9.58 4.89 4.38
CA MET A 43 -8.22 5.40 4.52
C MET A 43 -8.10 6.84 4.04
N LEU A 44 -8.57 7.11 2.81
CA LEU A 44 -8.54 8.45 2.22
C LEU A 44 -9.36 9.44 3.04
N HIS A 45 -10.58 9.06 3.44
CA HIS A 45 -11.46 9.92 4.24
C HIS A 45 -10.82 10.32 5.57
N LEU A 46 -10.34 9.35 6.37
CA LEU A 46 -9.73 9.65 7.67
C LEU A 46 -8.44 10.47 7.54
N THR A 47 -7.62 10.16 6.53
CA THR A 47 -6.38 10.91 6.26
C THR A 47 -6.70 12.34 5.82
N ALA A 48 -7.69 12.53 4.94
CA ALA A 48 -8.13 13.85 4.49
C ALA A 48 -8.70 14.71 5.63
N LEU A 49 -9.48 14.11 6.54
CA LEU A 49 -9.97 14.81 7.73
C LEU A 49 -8.83 15.26 8.64
N HIS A 50 -7.82 14.42 8.87
CA HIS A 50 -6.65 14.79 9.65
C HIS A 50 -5.83 15.89 8.95
N ALA A 51 -5.63 15.77 7.63
CA ALA A 51 -4.96 16.78 6.81
C ALA A 51 -5.65 18.14 6.91
N ARG A 52 -6.99 18.17 6.80
CA ARG A 52 -7.79 19.39 6.93
C ARG A 52 -7.63 20.04 8.29
N ARG A 53 -7.64 19.23 9.37
CA ARG A 53 -7.48 19.72 10.76
C ARG A 53 -6.11 20.30 11.04
N THR A 54 -5.07 19.78 10.39
CA THR A 54 -3.67 20.18 10.64
C THR A 54 -3.13 21.16 9.60
N GLY A 55 -3.95 21.54 8.61
CA GLY A 55 -3.53 22.39 7.50
C GLY A 55 -2.49 21.73 6.57
N ARG A 56 -2.37 20.40 6.63
CA ARG A 56 -1.43 19.63 5.82
C ARG A 56 -2.04 19.23 4.50
N LYS A 57 -1.17 18.92 3.54
CA LYS A 57 -1.56 18.35 2.25
C LYS A 57 -1.12 16.91 2.13
N ILE A 58 -1.87 16.13 1.36
CA ILE A 58 -1.56 14.74 1.02
C ILE A 58 -1.59 14.54 -0.49
N SER A 59 -0.89 13.53 -0.98
CA SER A 59 -1.05 13.04 -2.35
C SER A 59 -1.94 11.80 -2.38
N VAL A 60 -2.52 11.49 -3.53
CA VAL A 60 -3.31 10.27 -3.74
C VAL A 60 -2.82 9.58 -4.99
N LEU A 61 -2.62 8.27 -4.94
CA LEU A 61 -2.34 7.42 -6.10
C LEU A 61 -3.58 6.59 -6.41
N PHE A 62 -4.10 6.72 -7.63
CA PHE A 62 -5.16 5.87 -8.18
C PHE A 62 -4.68 5.28 -9.50
N ILE A 63 -4.64 3.95 -9.59
CA ILE A 63 -4.29 3.23 -10.82
C ILE A 63 -5.59 2.83 -11.50
N ASP A 64 -5.79 3.41 -12.67
CA ASP A 64 -6.94 3.21 -13.53
C ASP A 64 -6.67 2.00 -14.44
N TRP A 65 -7.42 0.92 -14.22
CA TRP A 65 -7.28 -0.32 -15.00
C TRP A 65 -8.08 -0.33 -16.31
N GLU A 66 -8.66 0.78 -16.74
CA GLU A 66 -9.55 0.86 -17.90
C GLU A 66 -10.90 0.15 -17.66
N ALA A 67 -10.89 -1.18 -17.54
CA ALA A 67 -12.05 -2.05 -17.36
C ALA A 67 -12.57 -2.12 -15.91
N GLN A 68 -12.75 -0.96 -15.26
CA GLN A 68 -13.38 -0.84 -13.94
C GLN A 68 -14.86 -0.48 -14.07
N PHE A 69 -15.66 -0.90 -13.08
CA PHE A 69 -17.08 -0.52 -13.05
C PHE A 69 -17.25 1.00 -13.05
N SER A 70 -18.20 1.49 -13.85
CA SER A 70 -18.51 2.92 -13.95
C SER A 70 -18.81 3.56 -12.60
N CYS A 71 -19.51 2.85 -11.71
CA CYS A 71 -19.77 3.32 -10.34
C CYS A 71 -18.49 3.54 -9.52
N THR A 72 -17.44 2.75 -9.74
CA THR A 72 -16.14 2.93 -9.09
C THR A 72 -15.46 4.19 -9.61
N ILE A 73 -15.48 4.42 -10.93
CA ILE A 73 -14.91 5.63 -11.54
C ILE A 73 -15.63 6.88 -11.06
N THR A 74 -16.97 6.87 -11.05
CA THR A 74 -17.78 7.98 -10.50
C THR A 74 -17.45 8.25 -9.02
N HIS A 75 -17.28 7.19 -8.22
CA HIS A 75 -16.89 7.33 -6.82
C HIS A 75 -15.48 7.94 -6.66
N CYS A 76 -14.51 7.49 -7.45
CA CYS A 76 -13.15 8.03 -7.43
C CYS A 76 -13.13 9.53 -7.79
N GLU A 77 -13.87 9.94 -8.81
CA GLU A 77 -14.02 11.35 -9.20
C GLU A 77 -14.67 12.18 -8.08
N ALA A 78 -15.76 11.67 -7.49
CA ALA A 78 -16.43 12.35 -6.39
C ALA A 78 -15.50 12.58 -5.19
N LEU A 79 -14.66 11.59 -4.84
CA LEU A 79 -13.67 11.76 -3.75
C LEU A 79 -12.52 12.69 -4.14
N ARG A 80 -12.07 12.68 -5.40
CA ARG A 80 -11.07 13.63 -5.91
C ARG A 80 -11.56 15.07 -5.74
N GLU A 81 -12.80 15.34 -6.11
CA GLU A 81 -13.43 16.66 -5.98
C GLU A 81 -13.70 17.04 -4.52
N THR A 82 -14.23 16.11 -3.73
CA THR A 82 -14.59 16.33 -2.31
C THR A 82 -13.38 16.72 -1.45
N TYR A 83 -12.20 16.17 -1.74
CA TYR A 83 -10.97 16.39 -0.96
C TYR A 83 -9.93 17.24 -1.68
N GLN A 84 -10.28 17.92 -2.78
CA GLN A 84 -9.35 18.78 -3.52
C GLN A 84 -8.73 19.89 -2.65
N ASP A 85 -9.42 20.28 -1.57
CA ASP A 85 -8.95 21.26 -0.60
C ASP A 85 -7.74 20.78 0.21
N VAL A 86 -7.50 19.48 0.32
CA VAL A 86 -6.36 18.88 1.06
C VAL A 86 -5.45 18.02 0.21
N ILE A 87 -5.85 17.68 -1.01
CA ILE A 87 -5.02 16.91 -1.94
C ILE A 87 -4.09 17.87 -2.69
N GLU A 88 -2.78 17.71 -2.51
CA GLU A 88 -1.75 18.42 -3.29
C GLU A 88 -1.69 17.89 -4.72
N ARG A 89 -1.67 16.56 -4.88
CA ARG A 89 -1.63 15.90 -6.17
C ARG A 89 -2.45 14.62 -6.15
N PHE A 90 -3.38 14.52 -7.09
CA PHE A 90 -4.10 13.28 -7.37
C PHE A 90 -3.48 12.63 -8.61
N PHE A 91 -2.66 11.61 -8.41
CA PHE A 91 -2.06 10.82 -9.47
C PHE A 91 -3.10 9.82 -9.99
N TRP A 92 -3.92 10.25 -10.94
CA TRP A 92 -4.78 9.36 -11.71
C TRP A 92 -3.96 8.76 -12.85
N VAL A 93 -3.51 7.51 -12.71
CA VAL A 93 -2.59 6.86 -13.65
C VAL A 93 -3.39 6.01 -14.63
N ALA A 94 -3.39 6.40 -15.90
CA ALA A 94 -3.99 5.65 -17.01
C ALA A 94 -2.91 5.33 -18.05
N LEU A 95 -1.84 4.67 -17.59
CA LEU A 95 -0.70 4.23 -18.39
C LEU A 95 -0.81 2.73 -18.69
N PRO A 96 -0.19 2.25 -19.78
CA PRO A 96 -0.08 0.83 -20.04
C PRO A 96 0.63 0.08 -18.91
N LEU A 97 -0.10 -0.79 -18.18
CA LEU A 97 0.43 -1.61 -17.09
C LEU A 97 -0.01 -3.05 -17.23
N THR A 98 0.94 -3.97 -17.04
CA THR A 98 0.71 -5.41 -17.21
C THR A 98 0.40 -6.07 -15.87
N THR A 99 -0.57 -6.99 -15.87
CA THR A 99 -0.93 -7.84 -14.73
C THR A 99 -1.25 -9.26 -15.21
N GLN A 100 -1.31 -10.19 -14.26
CA GLN A 100 -1.69 -11.57 -14.55
C GLN A 100 -3.18 -11.65 -14.91
N ASN A 101 -3.49 -12.44 -15.93
CA ASN A 101 -4.83 -12.71 -16.41
C ASN A 101 -5.24 -14.14 -16.08
N SER A 102 -6.22 -14.29 -15.19
CA SER A 102 -6.75 -15.59 -14.78
C SER A 102 -7.86 -16.13 -15.67
N LEU A 103 -8.25 -15.40 -16.72
CA LEU A 103 -9.38 -15.75 -17.59
C LEU A 103 -8.97 -16.52 -18.85
N SER A 104 -7.66 -16.61 -19.15
CA SER A 104 -7.17 -17.30 -20.33
C SER A 104 -5.87 -18.04 -20.05
N GLN A 105 -5.79 -19.29 -20.48
CA GLN A 105 -4.53 -20.05 -20.51
C GLN A 105 -3.63 -19.66 -21.70
N PHE A 106 -4.21 -19.04 -22.74
CA PHE A 106 -3.49 -18.62 -23.94
C PHE A 106 -2.94 -17.20 -23.84
N ALA A 107 -3.60 -16.35 -23.05
CA ALA A 107 -3.19 -14.99 -22.75
C ALA A 107 -3.09 -14.84 -21.23
N PRO A 108 -1.99 -15.33 -20.63
CA PRO A 108 -1.81 -15.36 -19.17
C PRO A 108 -1.58 -13.98 -18.57
N GLU A 109 -1.43 -12.96 -19.39
CA GLU A 109 -1.24 -11.57 -19.00
C GLU A 109 -2.27 -10.68 -19.70
N TRP A 110 -2.56 -9.57 -19.06
CA TRP A 110 -3.39 -8.51 -19.61
C TRP A 110 -2.74 -7.16 -19.32
N GLN A 111 -2.80 -6.26 -20.31
CA GLN A 111 -2.31 -4.91 -20.20
C GLN A 111 -3.48 -3.93 -20.33
N CYS A 112 -3.75 -3.14 -19.28
CA CYS A 112 -4.68 -2.03 -19.40
C CYS A 112 -4.06 -0.93 -20.26
N TRP A 113 -4.87 -0.11 -20.94
CA TRP A 113 -4.41 1.06 -21.72
C TRP A 113 -3.33 0.82 -22.80
N GLU A 114 -3.07 -0.43 -23.21
CA GLU A 114 -2.26 -0.80 -24.38
C GLU A 114 -2.55 0.06 -25.66
N PRO A 115 -1.51 0.61 -26.30
CA PRO A 115 -1.69 1.38 -27.52
C PRO A 115 -2.31 0.57 -28.67
N GLY A 116 -3.29 1.15 -29.37
CA GLY A 116 -3.93 0.52 -30.54
C GLY A 116 -5.08 -0.44 -30.22
N THR A 117 -5.38 -0.66 -28.94
CA THR A 117 -6.50 -1.50 -28.51
C THR A 117 -7.78 -0.65 -28.32
N PRO A 118 -8.96 -1.14 -28.74
CA PRO A 118 -10.23 -0.46 -28.50
C PRO A 118 -10.66 -0.60 -27.03
N TRP A 119 -10.59 0.51 -26.29
CA TRP A 119 -10.98 0.59 -24.89
C TRP A 119 -12.49 0.79 -24.70
N VAL A 120 -13.05 0.23 -23.62
CA VAL A 120 -14.46 0.38 -23.24
C VAL A 120 -14.77 1.80 -22.74
N ARG A 121 -13.75 2.58 -22.37
CA ARG A 121 -13.87 4.01 -22.09
C ARG A 121 -12.58 4.78 -22.37
N GLN A 122 -12.69 6.10 -22.32
CA GLN A 122 -11.55 7.00 -22.37
C GLN A 122 -11.11 7.40 -20.95
N PRO A 123 -9.81 7.67 -20.74
CA PRO A 123 -9.34 8.21 -19.47
C PRO A 123 -9.84 9.66 -19.31
N PRO A 124 -10.07 10.15 -18.07
CA PRO A 124 -10.48 11.53 -17.87
C PRO A 124 -9.37 12.52 -18.28
N PRO A 125 -9.68 13.78 -18.63
CA PRO A 125 -8.68 14.73 -19.16
C PRO A 125 -7.50 15.04 -18.24
N HIS A 126 -7.66 14.83 -16.94
CA HIS A 126 -6.62 15.07 -15.93
C HIS A 126 -5.80 13.82 -15.60
N ALA A 127 -6.10 12.68 -16.23
CA ALA A 127 -5.34 11.46 -16.07
C ALA A 127 -3.93 11.60 -16.68
N ILE A 128 -2.98 10.92 -16.06
CA ILE A 128 -1.62 10.75 -16.55
C ILE A 128 -1.66 9.64 -17.58
N THR A 129 -1.62 10.03 -18.86
CA THR A 129 -1.61 9.14 -20.03
C THR A 129 -0.30 9.21 -20.82
N ASP A 130 0.55 10.20 -20.53
CA ASP A 130 1.86 10.37 -21.17
C ASP A 130 2.91 9.44 -20.53
N PRO A 131 3.49 8.49 -21.29
CA PRO A 131 4.60 7.64 -20.83
C PRO A 131 5.81 8.42 -20.29
N GLY A 132 6.03 9.65 -20.74
CA GLY A 132 7.14 10.50 -20.30
C GLY A 132 6.92 11.18 -18.94
N TYR A 133 5.73 11.06 -18.33
CA TYR A 133 5.40 11.76 -17.10
C TYR A 133 6.26 11.30 -15.90
N PHE A 134 6.49 9.99 -15.79
CA PHE A 134 7.31 9.40 -14.73
C PHE A 134 8.66 8.99 -15.31
N SER A 135 9.76 9.50 -14.73
CA SER A 135 11.12 9.18 -15.20
C SER A 135 11.49 7.70 -15.07
N PHE A 136 10.79 6.94 -14.22
CA PHE A 136 11.01 5.52 -14.00
C PHE A 136 10.11 4.63 -14.87
N TYR A 137 9.07 5.19 -15.50
CA TYR A 137 8.08 4.38 -16.20
C TYR A 137 8.67 3.80 -17.48
N THR A 138 8.48 2.50 -17.67
CA THR A 138 8.78 1.81 -18.92
C THR A 138 7.49 1.22 -19.49
N PRO A 139 7.22 1.36 -20.80
CA PRO A 139 5.99 0.85 -21.41
C PRO A 139 5.69 -0.61 -21.06
N GLY A 140 4.49 -0.87 -20.56
CA GLY A 140 4.03 -2.22 -20.23
C GLY A 140 4.66 -2.85 -19.00
N MET A 141 5.33 -2.08 -18.13
CA MET A 141 5.85 -2.60 -16.87
C MET A 141 4.75 -3.23 -16.01
N SER A 142 5.12 -4.20 -15.18
CA SER A 142 4.17 -4.82 -14.27
C SER A 142 3.69 -3.81 -13.22
N PHE A 143 2.47 -4.01 -12.74
CA PHE A 143 1.91 -3.22 -11.65
C PHE A 143 2.79 -3.22 -10.40
N GLU A 144 3.34 -4.37 -10.02
CA GLU A 144 4.20 -4.52 -8.83
C GLU A 144 5.47 -3.68 -8.96
N ASN A 145 6.07 -3.66 -10.16
CA ASN A 145 7.21 -2.78 -10.43
C ASN A 145 6.79 -1.32 -10.42
N PHE A 146 5.63 -0.98 -10.97
CA PHE A 146 5.15 0.41 -11.00
C PHE A 146 4.96 0.95 -9.59
N VAL A 147 4.26 0.23 -8.70
CA VAL A 147 4.03 0.72 -7.32
C VAL A 147 5.31 0.85 -6.51
N ARG A 148 6.29 -0.05 -6.74
CA ARG A 148 7.60 0.01 -6.09
C ARG A 148 8.38 1.25 -6.55
N GLU A 149 8.55 1.42 -7.87
CA GLU A 149 9.29 2.54 -8.44
C GLU A 149 8.58 3.88 -8.19
N PHE A 150 7.24 3.89 -8.18
CA PHE A 150 6.46 5.06 -7.78
C PHE A 150 6.78 5.49 -6.36
N ALA A 151 6.90 4.55 -5.42
CA ALA A 151 7.18 4.86 -4.02
C ALA A 151 8.57 5.53 -3.87
N ASP A 152 9.58 4.98 -4.56
CA ASP A 152 10.93 5.54 -4.58
C ASP A 152 10.96 6.93 -5.24
N TRP A 153 10.33 7.08 -6.41
CA TRP A 153 10.19 8.35 -7.11
C TRP A 153 9.43 9.39 -6.29
N PHE A 154 8.32 9.00 -5.66
CA PHE A 154 7.49 9.86 -4.82
C PHE A 154 8.25 10.32 -3.59
N SER A 155 9.13 9.50 -3.01
CA SER A 155 9.94 9.90 -1.87
C SER A 155 10.90 11.05 -2.22
N ALA A 156 11.44 11.05 -3.44
CA ALA A 156 12.55 11.90 -3.88
C ALA A 156 13.69 11.94 -2.85
N ASN A 157 14.12 10.77 -2.37
CA ASN A 157 15.18 10.62 -1.36
C ASN A 157 14.92 11.34 -0.03
N ARG A 158 13.65 11.59 0.31
CA ARG A 158 13.21 12.14 1.60
C ARG A 158 12.26 11.16 2.27
N PRO A 159 12.17 11.16 3.63
CA PRO A 159 11.21 10.32 4.33
C PRO A 159 9.80 10.53 3.79
N ALA A 160 9.17 9.44 3.36
CA ALA A 160 7.83 9.44 2.81
C ALA A 160 7.07 8.20 3.27
N ALA A 161 5.75 8.34 3.40
CA ALA A 161 4.86 7.26 3.72
C ALA A 161 3.82 7.06 2.60
N VAL A 162 3.64 5.80 2.20
CA VAL A 162 2.49 5.38 1.38
C VAL A 162 1.53 4.61 2.28
N LEU A 163 0.32 5.16 2.43
CA LEU A 163 -0.76 4.60 3.23
C LEU A 163 -1.60 3.66 2.36
N VAL A 164 -1.80 2.43 2.83
CA VAL A 164 -2.63 1.43 2.15
C VAL A 164 -3.74 0.95 3.08
N GLY A 165 -4.99 1.10 2.66
CA GLY A 165 -6.15 0.55 3.37
C GLY A 165 -6.47 -0.86 2.91
N ILE A 166 -6.30 -1.84 3.78
CA ILE A 166 -6.63 -3.26 3.55
C ILE A 166 -7.37 -3.82 4.77
N ARG A 167 -7.96 -5.02 4.64
CA ARG A 167 -8.60 -5.64 5.81
C ARG A 167 -7.55 -6.00 6.85
N ALA A 168 -7.89 -5.85 8.13
CA ALA A 168 -6.97 -6.18 9.22
C ALA A 168 -6.43 -7.62 9.14
N ASP A 169 -7.26 -8.58 8.72
CA ASP A 169 -6.86 -9.99 8.57
C ASP A 169 -5.93 -10.23 7.35
N GLU A 170 -5.81 -9.27 6.43
CA GLU A 170 -4.90 -9.31 5.27
C GLU A 170 -3.54 -8.64 5.57
N SER A 171 -3.43 -7.90 6.67
CA SER A 171 -2.26 -7.06 6.97
C SER A 171 -0.99 -7.79 7.38
N LEU A 172 -1.08 -9.05 7.81
CA LEU A 172 0.04 -9.81 8.38
C LEU A 172 0.67 -10.85 7.46
N THR A 173 0.14 -11.03 6.24
CA THR A 173 0.60 -12.06 5.30
C THR A 173 0.30 -11.65 3.85
N ASP A 174 1.18 -10.85 3.21
CA ASP A 174 1.40 -10.98 1.74
C ASP A 174 2.59 -10.21 1.13
N SER A 175 3.21 -9.26 1.81
CA SER A 175 4.22 -8.38 1.17
C SER A 175 5.67 -8.88 1.18
N SER A 176 5.95 -10.13 1.57
CA SER A 176 7.31 -10.69 1.59
C SER A 176 7.46 -11.92 0.68
N PRO A 177 8.35 -11.90 -0.34
CA PRO A 177 8.60 -13.04 -1.23
C PRO A 177 9.13 -14.29 -0.49
N SER A 178 9.66 -14.11 0.71
CA SER A 178 10.40 -15.13 1.47
C SER A 178 9.55 -16.27 2.05
N ARG A 179 8.20 -16.19 2.04
CA ARG A 179 7.36 -17.27 2.61
C ARG A 179 6.93 -18.35 1.63
N ARG A 180 6.99 -18.13 0.30
CA ARG A 180 6.62 -19.18 -0.67
C ARG A 180 7.60 -20.36 -0.69
N ALA A 181 8.84 -20.18 -0.23
CA ALA A 181 9.86 -21.23 -0.22
C ALA A 181 9.84 -22.15 1.02
N ALA A 182 9.06 -21.83 2.07
CA ALA A 182 9.17 -22.51 3.36
C ALA A 182 8.19 -23.69 3.55
N ASN A 183 7.24 -23.91 2.63
CA ASN A 183 6.23 -24.97 2.76
C ASN A 183 6.56 -26.26 1.99
N SER A 184 7.78 -26.42 1.50
CA SER A 184 8.25 -27.66 0.86
C SER A 184 9.51 -28.21 1.54
N ALA A 185 9.47 -28.45 2.85
CA ALA A 185 10.45 -29.34 3.50
C ALA A 185 10.01 -29.80 4.90
N LEU A 186 9.62 -31.08 4.95
CA LEU A 186 9.99 -32.07 5.98
C LEU A 186 9.21 -32.16 7.32
N PRO A 187 9.21 -33.36 7.94
CA PRO A 187 8.00 -34.00 8.49
C PRO A 187 7.90 -34.05 10.03
N MET A 188 6.73 -34.52 10.45
CA MET A 188 6.23 -34.84 11.79
C MET A 188 7.23 -35.48 12.77
N THR A 189 7.36 -34.90 13.98
CA THR A 189 7.59 -35.62 15.26
C THR A 189 6.90 -34.90 16.43
N SER A 190 6.28 -35.69 17.32
CA SER A 190 5.38 -35.34 18.45
C SER A 190 6.05 -34.72 19.70
N PRO A 191 5.27 -34.23 20.70
CA PRO A 191 5.68 -33.17 21.64
C PRO A 191 6.11 -33.66 23.05
N GLY A 192 6.91 -32.84 23.75
CA GLY A 192 7.21 -32.95 25.19
C GLY A 192 6.57 -31.82 26.03
N PRO A 193 6.38 -31.99 27.35
CA PRO A 193 5.49 -31.16 28.18
C PRO A 193 6.12 -29.85 28.71
N PRO A 194 5.33 -28.90 29.27
CA PRO A 194 5.70 -27.49 29.37
C PRO A 194 6.40 -27.13 30.69
N GLN A 195 7.41 -26.24 30.61
CA GLN A 195 7.95 -25.54 31.79
C GLN A 195 7.42 -24.10 31.86
N ARG A 196 6.94 -23.73 33.05
CA ARG A 196 6.46 -22.39 33.45
C ARG A 196 7.64 -21.46 33.78
N ARG A 197 7.56 -20.21 33.32
CA ARG A 197 8.09 -18.93 33.86
C ARG A 197 7.58 -17.86 32.88
N GLY A 198 7.10 -16.67 33.20
CA GLY A 198 6.93 -15.85 34.39
C GLY A 198 6.50 -14.49 33.82
N ALA A 199 5.44 -13.88 34.36
CA ALA A 199 4.88 -12.65 33.81
C ALA A 199 5.87 -11.47 33.93
N THR A 200 6.12 -10.77 32.81
CA THR A 200 6.67 -9.41 32.82
C THR A 200 5.87 -8.52 31.87
N ARG A 201 5.67 -7.28 32.32
CA ARG A 201 4.76 -6.26 31.79
C ARG A 201 5.20 -5.76 30.41
N GLY A 202 4.20 -5.29 29.66
CA GLY A 202 4.24 -5.00 28.23
C GLY A 202 5.15 -3.88 27.75
N THR A 203 5.45 -3.99 26.47
CA THR A 203 5.95 -2.95 25.57
C THR A 203 5.17 -3.14 24.27
N PRO A 204 4.55 -2.11 23.66
CA PRO A 204 3.94 -2.30 22.34
C PRO A 204 5.06 -2.56 21.33
N THR A 205 5.11 -3.79 20.82
CA THR A 205 6.07 -4.22 19.80
C THR A 205 5.76 -3.51 18.49
N LEU A 206 6.56 -2.51 18.16
CA LEU A 206 6.69 -1.94 16.83
C LEU A 206 7.31 -3.01 15.92
N PHE A 207 6.58 -3.49 14.91
CA PHE A 207 7.20 -4.29 13.84
C PHE A 207 7.94 -3.34 12.90
N MET A 208 9.20 -3.08 13.22
CA MET A 208 10.17 -2.67 12.21
C MET A 208 10.62 -3.92 11.45
N THR A 209 10.52 -3.89 10.12
CA THR A 209 11.18 -4.87 9.27
C THR A 209 12.69 -4.60 9.31
N GLY A 210 13.34 -5.16 10.32
CA GLY A 210 14.79 -5.15 10.49
C GLY A 210 15.17 -6.06 11.65
N LYS A 211 15.95 -7.11 11.39
CA LYS A 211 16.53 -7.95 12.46
C LYS A 211 17.34 -7.07 13.43
N PRO A 212 17.40 -7.38 14.73
CA PRO A 212 18.34 -6.72 15.63
C PRO A 212 19.78 -7.03 15.18
N LEU A 213 20.53 -5.97 14.84
CA LEU A 213 21.94 -6.04 14.49
C LEU A 213 22.76 -6.37 15.74
N ILE A 214 23.34 -7.57 15.78
CA ILE A 214 24.53 -7.85 16.59
C ILE A 214 25.72 -7.29 15.79
N SER A 215 26.46 -6.37 16.41
CA SER A 215 27.57 -5.63 15.80
C SER A 215 28.77 -6.53 15.48
N GLY A 216 29.17 -6.55 14.22
CA GLY A 216 30.44 -7.10 13.72
C GLY A 216 30.86 -6.33 12.46
N PRO A 217 32.17 -6.10 12.22
CA PRO A 217 32.61 -5.22 11.16
C PRO A 217 32.62 -5.95 9.81
N GLY A 218 31.82 -5.44 8.88
CA GLY A 218 31.86 -5.80 7.46
C GLY A 218 30.57 -6.42 6.93
N LEU A 219 29.67 -5.57 6.35
CA LEU A 219 28.71 -5.81 5.25
C LEU A 219 27.71 -4.61 5.14
N PRO A 220 26.94 -4.45 4.04
CA PRO A 220 26.67 -3.17 3.37
C PRO A 220 25.49 -2.36 3.95
N LYS A 221 25.39 -1.10 3.50
CA LYS A 221 24.33 -0.13 3.82
C LYS A 221 22.95 -0.64 3.39
N ALA A 222 21.91 -0.23 4.13
CA ALA A 222 20.50 -0.43 3.81
C ALA A 222 19.99 0.68 2.86
N ASP A 223 19.31 0.29 1.77
CA ASP A 223 19.07 1.14 0.59
C ASP A 223 17.58 1.46 0.30
N SER A 224 16.75 1.91 1.26
CA SER A 224 15.50 2.59 0.88
C SER A 224 14.99 3.60 1.91
N PRO A 225 14.67 4.85 1.50
CA PRO A 225 14.12 5.90 2.37
C PRO A 225 12.59 5.81 2.57
N VAL A 226 11.92 4.77 2.04
CA VAL A 226 10.45 4.70 1.97
C VAL A 226 9.87 3.69 2.96
N THR A 227 8.84 4.11 3.70
CA THR A 227 8.09 3.21 4.60
C THR A 227 6.68 2.99 4.08
N HIS A 228 6.30 1.73 3.89
CA HIS A 228 4.94 1.33 3.60
C HIS A 228 4.19 1.12 4.92
N SER A 229 3.15 1.92 5.18
CA SER A 229 2.34 1.79 6.40
C SER A 229 0.99 1.18 6.05
N ILE A 230 0.74 -0.01 6.58
CA ILE A 230 -0.53 -0.71 6.48
C ILE A 230 -1.38 -0.31 7.68
N ILE A 231 -2.58 0.21 7.46
CA ILE A 231 -3.48 0.71 8.53
C ILE A 231 -4.84 0.03 8.47
#